data_AF-A0A6A5UPY1-F1
#
_entry.id   AF-A0A6A5UPY1-F1
#
_cell.length_a   1.000
_cell.length_b   1.000
_cell.length_c   1.000
_cell.angle_alpha   90.00
_cell.angle_beta   90.00
_cell.angle_gamma   90.00
#
_symmetry.space_group_name_H-M   'P 1'
#
loop_
_entity.id
_entity.type
_entity.pdbx_description
1 polymer ?
#
loop_
_entity_poly.entity_id
_entity_poly.type
_entity_poly.pdbx_seq_one_letter_code
_entity_poly.pdbx_strand_id
1 'polypeptide(L)'
;MSSITLLFLALSSLSPVLSKSPTCPSTPPLTPPTCAYPPEPYTIQPSNGKGLGVFARHTLPAGTIILREAPIFTIRLPNTTTTPKPTYPMPQITQLVREQYALLPEPSQHEVLNLHFHAFPGEFDQGPGWDDILGYIFRTNAYNTGAAIGLFPKIARINHSCRPNAAYYWSEKLGQRIIYASREIAEGEEISDSYISLLAGREERRKKLERYGFTCTCAACSQTALGLAESDARRRDIGRAFTAFAGQLDLEVALPDTRVARRKARSNARASLELAELVEMEGLADYYAQAYKIVAVSHARVGDWETASVWANKGFERRVMEDRESGWTAEMWEMTSGFIERWKEELKVGGAGGV
;
A
#
# COMPACT_ATOMS: atom_id res chain seq x y z
N MET A 1 -36.76 51.53 -52.31
CA MET A 1 -36.24 52.80 -52.86
C MET A 1 -34.98 53.09 -52.06
N SER A 2 -33.81 52.64 -52.55
CA SER A 2 -32.92 53.42 -53.44
C SER A 2 -32.23 54.54 -52.66
N SER A 3 -30.93 54.81 -52.69
CA SER A 3 -29.74 54.34 -53.41
C SER A 3 -28.55 55.00 -52.65
N ILE A 4 -27.42 54.31 -52.41
CA ILE A 4 -26.14 54.44 -53.14
C ILE A 4 -25.68 55.88 -53.41
N THR A 5 -24.44 56.25 -53.01
CA THR A 5 -23.27 56.74 -53.84
C THR A 5 -22.22 57.31 -52.83
N LEU A 6 -20.99 56.82 -52.58
CA LEU A 6 -19.74 56.51 -53.35
C LEU A 6 -18.99 57.72 -53.97
N LEU A 7 -17.79 58.04 -53.46
CA LEU A 7 -16.54 58.49 -54.15
C LEU A 7 -15.58 59.09 -53.09
N PHE A 8 -14.39 58.54 -52.77
CA PHE A 8 -13.11 58.37 -53.49
C PHE A 8 -12.12 59.55 -53.38
N LEU A 9 -10.83 59.14 -53.24
CA LEU A 9 -9.54 59.84 -53.44
C LEU A 9 -9.03 60.67 -52.25
N ALA A 10 -7.98 60.26 -51.51
CA ALA A 10 -6.56 59.95 -51.83
C ALA A 10 -5.62 61.18 -51.73
N LEU A 11 -4.39 60.91 -51.27
CA LEU A 11 -3.13 61.69 -51.23
C LEU A 11 -2.70 62.08 -49.80
N SER A 12 -1.81 61.31 -49.16
CA SER A 12 -0.34 61.32 -49.28
C SER A 12 0.34 62.51 -48.59
N SER A 13 1.09 62.25 -47.51
CA SER A 13 2.55 62.53 -47.43
C SER A 13 3.10 62.54 -46.00
N LEU A 14 4.11 61.68 -45.77
CA LEU A 14 5.35 61.91 -45.00
C LEU A 14 5.29 62.19 -43.48
N SER A 15 5.71 61.16 -42.70
CA SER A 15 6.79 61.09 -41.67
C SER A 15 6.97 62.22 -40.62
N PRO A 16 7.56 61.97 -39.41
CA PRO A 16 8.47 60.87 -39.09
C PRO A 16 8.21 60.13 -37.75
N VAL A 17 8.72 58.90 -37.77
CA VAL A 17 9.07 58.06 -36.62
C VAL A 17 10.01 58.81 -35.68
N LEU A 18 9.71 58.79 -34.38
CA LEU A 18 10.70 58.96 -33.33
C LEU A 18 10.51 57.83 -32.31
N SER A 19 11.49 56.93 -32.35
CA SER A 19 11.68 55.76 -31.51
C SER A 19 11.68 56.13 -30.03
N LYS A 20 10.80 55.49 -29.24
CA LYS A 20 11.07 55.28 -27.81
C LYS A 20 11.50 53.83 -27.64
N SER A 21 12.77 53.65 -27.30
CA SER A 21 13.38 52.38 -26.96
C SER A 21 12.62 51.71 -25.81
N PRO A 22 12.34 50.39 -25.87
CA PRO A 22 11.88 49.66 -24.70
C PRO A 22 13.09 49.43 -23.79
N THR A 23 13.14 50.14 -22.65
CA THR A 23 14.05 49.76 -21.56
C THR A 23 13.51 48.49 -20.91
N CYS A 24 13.88 47.33 -21.46
CA CYS A 24 13.84 46.08 -20.70
C CYS A 24 14.79 46.22 -19.50
N PRO A 25 14.40 45.86 -18.28
CA PRO A 25 15.35 45.69 -17.19
C PRO A 25 16.35 44.59 -17.58
N SER A 26 17.60 44.99 -17.78
CA SER A 26 18.71 44.10 -18.11
C SER A 26 19.26 43.46 -16.84
N THR A 27 18.50 42.57 -16.21
CA THR A 27 19.08 41.56 -15.29
C THR A 27 18.08 40.40 -15.13
N PRO A 28 18.34 39.21 -15.69
CA PRO A 28 17.63 38.01 -15.27
C PRO A 28 17.96 37.73 -13.79
N PRO A 29 17.03 37.19 -12.99
CA PRO A 29 17.35 36.77 -11.63
C PRO A 29 18.56 35.81 -11.66
N LEU A 30 19.61 36.14 -10.90
CA LEU A 30 20.83 35.33 -10.75
C LEU A 30 20.61 34.04 -9.94
N THR A 31 19.37 33.74 -9.56
CA THR A 31 19.02 32.46 -8.96
C THR A 31 18.41 31.58 -10.04
N PRO A 32 19.00 30.41 -10.36
CA PRO A 32 18.26 29.41 -11.13
C PRO A 32 16.90 29.19 -10.42
N PRO A 33 15.82 28.84 -11.14
CA PRO A 33 14.65 28.30 -10.45
C PRO A 33 15.20 27.15 -9.61
N THR A 34 15.23 27.35 -8.29
CA THR A 34 15.41 26.25 -7.37
C THR A 34 14.33 25.30 -7.80
N CYS A 35 14.70 24.13 -8.34
CA CYS A 35 13.77 23.02 -8.42
C CYS A 35 13.28 22.88 -6.99
N ALA A 36 12.10 23.44 -6.69
CA ALA A 36 11.42 23.17 -5.46
C ALA A 36 11.37 21.66 -5.44
N TYR A 37 12.04 21.05 -4.45
CA TYR A 37 11.90 19.62 -4.21
C TYR A 37 10.44 19.26 -4.42
N PRO A 38 10.13 18.13 -5.07
CA PRO A 38 8.75 17.74 -5.30
C PRO A 38 8.00 17.98 -3.99
N PRO A 39 6.89 18.75 -4.03
CA PRO A 39 6.23 19.20 -2.81
C PRO A 39 6.01 17.99 -1.91
N GLU A 40 6.22 18.15 -0.61
CA GLU A 40 6.06 17.05 0.35
C GLU A 40 4.74 16.31 0.05
N PRO A 41 4.76 14.98 -0.13
CA PRO A 41 3.63 14.26 -0.70
C PRO A 41 2.41 14.24 0.22
N TYR A 42 2.60 14.57 1.50
CA TYR A 42 1.55 14.56 2.50
C TYR A 42 1.62 15.77 3.45
N THR A 43 0.55 15.93 4.23
CA THR A 43 0.50 16.77 5.42
C THR A 43 -0.15 15.99 6.57
N ILE A 44 0.15 16.36 7.81
CA ILE A 44 -0.51 15.82 9.01
C ILE A 44 -1.45 16.89 9.53
N GLN A 45 -2.73 16.54 9.67
CA GLN A 45 -3.77 17.46 10.13
C GLN A 45 -4.86 16.69 10.90
N PRO A 46 -5.78 17.38 11.62
CA PRO A 46 -6.87 16.72 12.31
C PRO A 46 -7.73 15.86 11.36
N SER A 47 -8.03 14.64 11.78
CA SER A 47 -8.92 13.70 11.09
C SER A 47 -10.17 13.47 11.91
N ASN A 48 -11.33 13.57 11.26
CA ASN A 48 -12.62 13.57 11.92
C ASN A 48 -12.85 12.27 12.72
N GLY A 49 -12.90 12.38 14.05
CA GLY A 49 -13.10 11.25 14.96
C GLY A 49 -11.91 10.30 15.10
N LYS A 50 -10.73 10.65 14.56
CA LYS A 50 -9.51 9.81 14.60
C LYS A 50 -8.27 10.52 15.16
N GLY A 51 -8.43 11.74 15.67
CA GLY A 51 -7.31 12.54 16.16
C GLY A 51 -6.58 13.20 15.00
N LEU A 52 -5.33 12.78 14.73
CA LEU A 52 -4.57 13.23 13.57
C LEU A 52 -4.65 12.20 12.44
N GLY A 53 -4.46 12.66 11.21
CA GLY A 53 -4.35 11.81 10.03
C GLY A 53 -3.33 12.36 9.05
N VAL A 54 -2.92 11.49 8.13
CA VAL A 54 -2.03 11.84 7.01
C VAL A 54 -2.88 12.07 5.78
N PHE A 55 -2.66 13.16 5.05
CA PHE A 55 -3.47 13.54 3.89
C PHE A 55 -2.57 13.88 2.70
N ALA A 56 -2.97 13.48 1.50
CA ALA A 56 -2.23 13.75 0.28
C ALA A 56 -2.22 15.27 -0.03
N ARG A 57 -1.04 15.83 -0.31
CA ARG A 57 -0.88 17.27 -0.61
C ARG A 57 -1.15 17.64 -2.08
N HIS A 58 -1.19 16.64 -2.93
CA HIS A 58 -1.50 16.68 -4.36
C HIS A 58 -1.88 15.25 -4.77
N THR A 59 -2.40 15.04 -5.98
CA THR A 59 -2.69 13.70 -6.47
C THR A 59 -1.42 12.85 -6.52
N LEU A 60 -1.43 11.70 -5.85
CA LEU A 60 -0.32 10.75 -5.79
C LEU A 60 -0.61 9.55 -6.70
N PRO A 61 0.14 9.33 -7.78
CA PRO A 61 0.01 8.12 -8.58
C PRO A 61 0.31 6.84 -7.79
N ALA A 62 -0.21 5.70 -8.25
CA ALA A 62 0.16 4.40 -7.70
C ALA A 62 1.68 4.18 -7.77
N GLY A 63 2.25 3.60 -6.70
CA GLY A 63 3.69 3.40 -6.54
C GLY A 63 4.46 4.62 -6.01
N THR A 64 3.82 5.77 -5.83
CA THR A 64 4.46 6.94 -5.22
C THR A 64 4.86 6.64 -3.79
N ILE A 65 6.12 6.86 -3.44
CA ILE A 65 6.60 6.77 -2.06
C ILE A 65 6.06 7.98 -1.27
N ILE A 66 5.26 7.70 -0.25
CA ILE A 66 4.63 8.71 0.61
C ILE A 66 5.57 9.06 1.76
N LEU A 67 6.11 8.04 2.42
CA LEU A 67 6.94 8.22 3.60
C LEU A 67 7.99 7.09 3.70
N ARG A 68 9.17 7.44 4.20
CA ARG A 68 10.19 6.50 4.64
C ARG A 68 10.62 6.88 6.05
N GLU A 69 10.63 5.93 6.97
CA GLU A 69 10.98 6.20 8.36
C GLU A 69 11.79 5.04 8.94
N ALA A 70 12.95 5.36 9.53
CA ALA A 70 13.68 4.44 10.38
C ALA A 70 12.99 4.41 11.76
N PRO A 71 12.98 3.27 12.46
CA PRO A 71 12.37 3.20 13.78
C PRO A 71 13.11 4.16 14.73
N ILE A 72 12.37 4.92 15.54
CA ILE A 72 12.96 5.78 16.57
C ILE A 72 13.68 4.93 17.63
N PHE A 73 13.13 3.75 17.91
CA PHE A 73 13.80 2.63 18.57
C PHE A 73 13.11 1.32 18.22
N THR A 74 13.77 0.20 18.54
CA THR A 74 13.22 -1.14 18.39
C THR A 74 13.34 -1.92 19.69
N ILE A 75 12.39 -2.81 19.98
CA ILE A 75 12.52 -3.84 21.01
C ILE A 75 12.60 -5.22 20.36
N ARG A 76 13.38 -6.12 20.97
CA ARG A 76 13.39 -7.54 20.61
C ARG A 76 12.61 -8.31 21.65
N LEU A 77 11.61 -9.05 21.20
CA LEU A 77 10.86 -9.92 22.08
C LEU A 77 11.67 -11.18 22.38
N PRO A 78 11.72 -11.65 23.64
CA PRO A 78 12.42 -12.89 23.98
C PRO A 78 11.88 -14.07 23.18
N ASN A 79 12.75 -14.95 22.68
CA ASN A 79 12.32 -16.19 22.03
C ASN A 79 11.62 -17.10 23.05
N THR A 80 10.28 -17.20 23.01
CA THR A 80 9.56 -18.17 23.84
C THR A 80 9.44 -19.49 23.07
N THR A 81 10.04 -20.55 23.58
CA THR A 81 10.17 -21.86 22.91
C THR A 81 8.92 -22.76 23.01
N THR A 82 7.81 -22.29 23.59
CA THR A 82 6.74 -23.20 24.06
C THR A 82 5.32 -22.95 23.57
N THR A 83 5.03 -21.93 22.74
CA THR A 83 3.69 -21.79 22.14
C THR A 83 3.71 -21.30 20.69
N PRO A 84 2.79 -21.76 19.83
CA PRO A 84 2.69 -21.31 18.43
C PRO A 84 2.25 -19.84 18.26
N LYS A 85 1.82 -19.18 19.36
CA LYS A 85 1.60 -17.72 19.43
C LYS A 85 2.10 -17.21 20.79
N PRO A 86 3.37 -16.80 20.88
CA PRO A 86 3.90 -16.16 22.08
C PRO A 86 2.99 -15.02 22.53
N THR A 87 2.44 -15.11 23.74
CA THR A 87 1.76 -13.98 24.38
C THR A 87 2.75 -13.33 25.33
N TYR A 88 3.06 -12.06 25.10
CA TYR A 88 4.00 -11.32 25.94
C TYR A 88 3.22 -10.46 26.94
N PRO A 89 3.48 -10.61 28.26
CA PRO A 89 2.86 -9.77 29.26
C PRO A 89 3.22 -8.30 29.04
N MET A 90 2.22 -7.42 29.12
CA MET A 90 2.41 -5.97 28.98
C MET A 90 3.50 -5.38 29.90
N PRO A 91 3.67 -5.82 31.16
CA PRO A 91 4.76 -5.32 32.00
C PRO A 91 6.16 -5.55 31.41
N GLN A 92 6.38 -6.71 30.78
CA GLN A 92 7.67 -7.04 30.16
C GLN A 92 7.92 -6.17 28.92
N ILE A 93 6.89 -5.99 28.08
CA ILE A 93 6.95 -5.08 26.93
C ILE A 93 7.29 -3.66 27.41
N THR A 94 6.61 -3.21 28.46
CA THR A 94 6.76 -1.84 28.96
C THR A 94 8.15 -1.60 29.54
N GLN A 95 8.73 -2.58 30.21
CA GLN A 95 10.12 -2.50 30.65
C GLN A 95 11.08 -2.32 29.47
N LEU A 96 10.99 -3.16 28.43
CA LEU A 96 11.85 -3.05 27.25
C LEU A 96 11.70 -1.70 26.55
N VAL A 97 10.46 -1.18 26.47
CA VAL A 97 10.18 0.12 25.88
C VAL A 97 10.80 1.25 26.71
N ARG A 98 10.68 1.21 28.05
CA ARG A 98 11.28 2.20 28.95
C ARG A 98 12.80 2.26 28.79
N GLU A 99 13.45 1.11 28.72
CA GLU A 99 14.90 1.01 28.53
C GLU A 99 15.34 1.68 27.22
N GLN A 100 14.59 1.51 26.13
CA GLN A 100 14.91 2.18 24.85
C GLN A 100 14.55 3.67 24.86
N TYR A 101 13.40 4.03 25.43
CA TYR A 101 12.94 5.41 25.51
C TYR A 101 13.90 6.31 26.32
N ALA A 102 14.47 5.78 27.41
CA ALA A 102 15.41 6.51 28.25
C ALA A 102 16.72 6.90 27.51
N LEU A 103 17.04 6.22 26.42
CA LEU A 103 18.21 6.49 25.58
C LEU A 103 17.95 7.59 24.53
N LEU A 104 16.68 7.97 24.31
CA LEU A 104 16.31 8.98 23.32
C LEU A 104 16.66 10.40 23.78
N PRO A 105 17.06 11.29 22.87
CA PRO A 105 17.10 12.73 23.12
C PRO A 105 15.71 13.28 23.50
N GLU A 106 15.66 14.38 24.26
CA GLU A 106 14.40 15.01 24.72
C GLU A 106 13.41 15.32 23.57
N PRO A 107 13.81 15.85 22.39
CA PRO A 107 12.86 16.05 21.29
C PRO A 107 12.21 14.74 20.81
N SER A 108 12.99 13.65 20.73
CA SER A 108 12.52 12.32 20.35
C SER A 108 11.59 11.70 21.39
N GLN A 109 11.87 11.93 22.68
CA GLN A 109 10.98 11.56 23.77
C GLN A 109 9.62 12.25 23.66
N HIS A 110 9.62 13.56 23.36
CA HIS A 110 8.40 14.33 23.14
C HIS A 110 7.60 13.82 21.94
N GLU A 111 8.27 13.43 20.84
CA GLU A 111 7.58 12.82 19.69
C GLU A 111 6.84 11.54 20.07
N VAL A 112 7.46 10.67 20.87
CA VAL A 112 6.87 9.42 21.35
C VAL A 112 5.68 9.69 22.28
N LEU A 113 5.82 10.59 23.24
CA LEU A 113 4.73 10.92 24.18
C LEU A 113 3.52 11.59 23.50
N ASN A 114 3.71 12.18 22.32
CA ASN A 114 2.64 12.78 21.51
C ASN A 114 1.88 11.76 20.63
N LEU A 115 2.21 10.48 20.70
CA LEU A 115 1.49 9.43 19.99
C LEU A 115 0.20 9.05 20.71
N HIS A 116 -0.78 8.58 19.94
CA HIS A 116 -2.02 8.07 20.47
C HIS A 116 -1.76 6.83 21.34
N PHE A 117 -2.59 6.59 22.34
CA PHE A 117 -2.62 5.30 23.00
C PHE A 117 -4.05 4.96 23.40
N HIS A 118 -4.30 3.68 23.59
CA HIS A 118 -5.56 3.19 24.11
C HIS A 118 -5.26 2.16 25.21
N ALA A 119 -5.99 2.27 26.31
CA ALA A 119 -6.01 1.30 27.40
C ALA A 119 -7.45 0.88 27.66
N PHE A 120 -7.65 -0.41 27.90
CA PHE A 120 -8.94 -0.96 28.26
C PHE A 120 -9.34 -0.55 29.69
N PRO A 121 -10.65 -0.53 30.02
CA PRO A 121 -11.10 -0.29 31.38
C PRO A 121 -10.40 -1.23 32.38
N GLY A 122 -9.87 -0.67 33.48
CA GLY A 122 -9.13 -1.42 34.49
C GLY A 122 -7.65 -1.66 34.20
N GLU A 123 -7.16 -1.45 32.96
CA GLU A 123 -5.71 -1.53 32.67
C GLU A 123 -4.93 -0.38 33.32
N PHE A 124 -5.58 0.78 33.53
CA PHE A 124 -5.00 1.91 34.26
C PHE A 124 -5.03 1.73 35.78
N ASP A 125 -5.98 0.96 36.30
CA ASP A 125 -6.22 0.83 37.75
C ASP A 125 -5.35 -0.26 38.40
N GLN A 126 -4.67 -1.09 37.59
CA GLN A 126 -3.91 -2.27 38.02
C GLN A 126 -2.37 -2.05 38.01
N GLY A 127 -1.90 -0.84 37.73
CA GLY A 127 -0.47 -0.48 37.63
C GLY A 127 -0.13 0.85 38.33
N PRO A 128 1.16 1.26 38.40
CA PRO A 128 1.64 2.41 39.18
C PRO A 128 1.26 3.80 38.59
N GLY A 129 0.06 3.97 38.03
CA GLY A 129 -0.42 5.25 37.51
C GLY A 129 0.12 5.62 36.12
N TRP A 130 0.28 6.93 35.86
CA TRP A 130 0.74 7.50 34.57
C TRP A 130 2.12 6.98 34.10
N ASP A 131 2.87 6.33 34.97
CA ASP A 131 4.26 5.92 34.73
C ASP A 131 4.42 4.86 33.62
N ASP A 132 3.35 4.19 33.18
CA ASP A 132 3.40 3.07 32.22
C ASP A 132 2.74 3.36 30.85
N ILE A 133 2.46 4.63 30.54
CA ILE A 133 1.89 5.09 29.24
C ILE A 133 2.71 4.62 28.02
N LEU A 134 4.03 4.50 28.16
CA LEU A 134 4.94 4.09 27.09
C LEU A 134 4.62 2.71 26.52
N GLY A 135 4.20 1.77 27.37
CA GLY A 135 3.78 0.44 26.93
C GLY A 135 2.53 0.50 26.05
N TYR A 136 1.56 1.32 26.42
CA TYR A 136 0.31 1.50 25.68
C TYR A 136 0.51 2.26 24.36
N ILE A 137 1.36 3.29 24.36
CA ILE A 137 1.82 3.97 23.13
C ILE A 137 2.45 2.93 22.20
N PHE A 138 3.41 2.15 22.70
CA PHE A 138 4.08 1.16 21.88
C PHE A 138 3.11 0.11 21.33
N ARG A 139 2.19 -0.41 22.16
CA ARG A 139 1.16 -1.40 21.75
C ARG A 139 0.28 -0.95 20.58
N THR A 140 0.04 0.35 20.44
CA THR A 140 -0.89 0.91 19.46
C THR A 140 -0.21 1.52 18.23
N ASN A 141 1.11 1.75 18.27
CA ASN A 141 1.83 2.45 17.20
C ASN A 141 3.05 1.69 16.66
N ALA A 142 3.41 0.55 17.25
CA ALA A 142 4.59 -0.19 16.86
C ALA A 142 4.31 -1.25 15.78
N TYR A 143 5.30 -1.48 14.91
CA TYR A 143 5.20 -2.36 13.75
C TYR A 143 6.34 -3.38 13.73
N ASN A 144 6.07 -4.55 13.15
CA ASN A 144 7.09 -5.58 12.94
C ASN A 144 8.11 -5.13 11.88
N THR A 145 9.39 -5.41 12.12
CA THR A 145 10.54 -5.06 11.26
C THR A 145 11.31 -6.32 10.81
N GLY A 146 10.62 -7.45 10.63
CA GLY A 146 11.19 -8.78 10.42
C GLY A 146 11.68 -9.42 11.72
N ALA A 147 12.77 -8.89 12.29
CA ALA A 147 13.45 -9.47 13.45
C ALA A 147 13.11 -8.80 14.80
N ALA A 148 12.41 -7.67 14.78
CA ALA A 148 12.10 -6.86 15.96
C ALA A 148 10.74 -6.17 15.80
N ILE A 149 10.36 -5.37 16.80
CA ILE A 149 9.22 -4.47 16.73
C ILE A 149 9.76 -3.04 16.92
N GLY A 150 9.45 -2.16 15.97
CA GLY A 150 9.90 -0.77 15.96
C GLY A 150 8.76 0.22 16.15
N LEU A 151 9.06 1.38 16.74
CA LEU A 151 8.15 2.52 16.83
C LEU A 151 8.51 3.57 15.77
N PHE A 152 7.51 4.09 15.07
CA PHE A 152 7.67 4.95 13.90
C PHE A 152 6.74 6.16 14.01
N PRO A 153 7.17 7.26 14.66
CA PRO A 153 6.26 8.34 15.04
C PRO A 153 5.47 8.99 13.89
N LYS A 154 6.07 9.11 12.69
CA LYS A 154 5.39 9.69 11.52
C LYS A 154 4.44 8.69 10.88
N ILE A 155 4.86 7.43 10.69
CA ILE A 155 4.00 6.34 10.18
C ILE A 155 2.81 6.11 11.10
N ALA A 156 3.00 6.20 12.42
CA ALA A 156 1.97 6.05 13.43
C ALA A 156 0.81 7.06 13.30
N ARG A 157 0.96 8.11 12.49
CA ARG A 157 -0.11 9.06 12.17
C ARG A 157 -1.04 8.59 11.05
N ILE A 158 -0.68 7.53 10.32
CA ILE A 158 -1.51 6.97 9.24
C ILE A 158 -2.68 6.21 9.88
N ASN A 159 -3.90 6.61 9.51
CA ASN A 159 -5.11 6.01 10.06
C ASN A 159 -5.48 4.69 9.37
N HIS A 160 -6.24 3.87 10.08
CA HIS A 160 -6.75 2.62 9.53
C HIS A 160 -7.86 2.82 8.48
N SER A 161 -7.85 1.99 7.45
CA SER A 161 -9.01 1.66 6.63
C SER A 161 -9.08 0.15 6.36
N CYS A 162 -10.29 -0.43 6.35
CA CYS A 162 -10.48 -1.81 5.88
C CYS A 162 -10.39 -1.94 4.35
N ARG A 163 -10.27 -0.82 3.63
CA ARG A 163 -9.99 -0.71 2.19
C ARG A 163 -8.93 0.38 2.02
N PRO A 164 -7.66 0.11 2.39
CA PRO A 164 -6.61 1.11 2.42
C PRO A 164 -6.23 1.59 1.02
N ASN A 165 -5.60 2.76 0.95
CA ASN A 165 -5.09 3.37 -0.29
C ASN A 165 -3.56 3.48 -0.32
N ALA A 166 -2.90 3.20 0.80
CA ALA A 166 -1.48 2.98 0.90
C ALA A 166 -1.18 1.54 1.34
N ALA A 167 0.02 1.08 1.01
CA ALA A 167 0.59 -0.16 1.47
C ALA A 167 2.00 0.10 2.01
N TYR A 168 2.61 -0.90 2.63
CA TYR A 168 3.92 -0.77 3.24
C TYR A 168 4.81 -1.98 3.00
N TYR A 169 6.11 -1.76 3.16
CA TYR A 169 7.08 -2.83 3.32
C TYR A 169 8.21 -2.40 4.26
N TRP A 170 8.97 -3.38 4.75
CA TRP A 170 10.21 -3.15 5.50
C TRP A 170 11.40 -3.35 4.57
N SER A 171 12.21 -2.33 4.40
CA SER A 171 13.46 -2.42 3.64
C SER A 171 14.61 -2.76 4.58
N GLU A 172 15.04 -4.03 4.58
CA GLU A 172 16.20 -4.48 5.36
C GLU A 172 17.48 -3.71 4.97
N LYS A 173 17.63 -3.40 3.68
CA LYS A 173 18.77 -2.64 3.14
C LYS A 173 18.87 -1.23 3.75
N LEU A 174 17.73 -0.56 3.94
CA LEU A 174 17.69 0.81 4.45
C LEU A 174 17.46 0.87 5.97
N GLY A 175 17.02 -0.22 6.59
CA GLY A 175 16.55 -0.20 7.98
C GLY A 175 15.33 0.71 8.17
N GLN A 176 14.45 0.78 7.15
CA GLN A 176 13.33 1.71 7.10
C GLN A 176 12.04 1.01 6.73
N ARG A 177 10.94 1.47 7.34
CA ARG A 177 9.60 1.17 6.89
C ARG A 177 9.20 2.19 5.83
N ILE A 178 8.67 1.70 4.72
CA ILE A 178 8.35 2.52 3.55
C ILE A 178 6.86 2.38 3.28
N ILE A 179 6.20 3.53 3.17
CA ILE A 179 4.78 3.66 2.83
C ILE A 179 4.68 4.16 1.39
N TYR A 180 3.87 3.49 0.58
CA TYR A 180 3.66 3.85 -0.82
C TYR A 180 2.17 3.79 -1.19
N ALA A 181 1.79 4.59 -2.18
CA ALA A 181 0.41 4.62 -2.68
C ALA A 181 0.11 3.32 -3.44
N SER A 182 -0.89 2.55 -3.01
CA SER A 182 -1.24 1.27 -3.65
C SER A 182 -2.18 1.43 -4.86
N ARG A 183 -2.80 2.60 -4.94
CA ARG A 183 -3.57 3.13 -6.06
C ARG A 183 -3.31 4.64 -6.15
N GLU A 184 -3.91 5.29 -7.14
CA GLU A 184 -3.98 6.75 -7.14
C GLU A 184 -4.71 7.26 -5.88
N ILE A 185 -4.18 8.31 -5.26
CA ILE A 185 -4.75 9.00 -4.09
C ILE A 185 -4.97 10.47 -4.49
N ALA A 186 -6.19 10.96 -4.37
CA ALA A 186 -6.50 12.34 -4.77
C ALA A 186 -5.93 13.37 -3.79
N GLU A 187 -5.68 14.60 -4.26
CA GLU A 187 -5.35 15.72 -3.38
C GLU A 187 -6.39 15.87 -2.25
N GLY A 188 -5.92 16.02 -1.02
CA GLY A 188 -6.76 16.13 0.17
C GLY A 188 -7.38 14.82 0.65
N GLU A 189 -7.19 13.69 -0.05
CA GLU A 189 -7.64 12.39 0.41
C GLU A 189 -6.80 11.91 1.62
N GLU A 190 -7.46 11.35 2.64
CA GLU A 190 -6.77 10.75 3.78
C GLU A 190 -6.02 9.48 3.34
N ILE A 191 -4.72 9.42 3.65
CA ILE A 191 -3.85 8.27 3.44
C ILE A 191 -4.09 7.28 4.59
N SER A 192 -4.36 6.03 4.23
CA SER A 192 -4.69 4.97 5.18
C SER A 192 -4.04 3.64 4.84
N ASP A 193 -3.70 2.89 5.89
CA ASP A 193 -3.19 1.52 5.83
C ASP A 193 -4.08 0.54 6.62
N SER A 194 -3.71 -0.74 6.63
CA SER A 194 -4.42 -1.77 7.38
C SER A 194 -3.69 -2.09 8.70
N TYR A 195 -4.37 -1.95 9.83
CA TYR A 195 -3.83 -2.31 11.16
C TYR A 195 -3.99 -3.80 11.47
N ILE A 196 -4.82 -4.48 10.69
CA ILE A 196 -5.31 -5.82 10.94
C ILE A 196 -5.42 -6.59 9.63
N SER A 197 -5.43 -7.92 9.73
CA SER A 197 -5.83 -8.77 8.60
C SER A 197 -7.27 -8.43 8.16
N LEU A 198 -7.46 -8.31 6.84
CA LEU A 198 -8.69 -7.83 6.23
C LEU A 198 -9.66 -8.94 5.80
N LEU A 199 -9.28 -10.22 5.95
CA LEU A 199 -10.00 -11.40 5.41
C LEU A 199 -11.10 -11.96 6.34
N ALA A 200 -11.46 -11.21 7.38
CA ALA A 200 -12.56 -11.54 8.29
C ALA A 200 -13.78 -10.66 8.02
N GLY A 201 -14.96 -11.04 8.52
CA GLY A 201 -16.17 -10.22 8.48
C GLY A 201 -16.09 -8.97 9.38
N ARG A 202 -17.02 -8.03 9.22
CA ARG A 202 -16.99 -6.69 9.85
C ARG A 202 -16.87 -6.74 11.35
N GLU A 203 -17.67 -7.57 12.01
CA GLU A 203 -17.68 -7.66 13.47
C GLU A 203 -16.34 -8.17 14.01
N GLU A 204 -15.74 -9.18 13.38
CA GLU A 204 -14.42 -9.68 13.76
C GLU A 204 -13.31 -8.64 13.47
N ARG A 205 -13.42 -7.90 12.36
CA ARG A 205 -12.50 -6.79 12.06
C ARG A 205 -12.62 -5.70 13.14
N ARG A 206 -13.83 -5.31 13.53
CA ARG A 206 -14.08 -4.32 14.60
C ARG A 206 -13.54 -4.77 15.95
N LYS A 207 -13.79 -6.04 16.32
CA LYS A 207 -13.25 -6.64 17.54
C LYS A 207 -11.73 -6.55 17.60
N LYS A 208 -11.05 -6.84 16.49
CA LYS A 208 -9.58 -6.69 16.41
C LYS A 208 -9.12 -5.23 16.53
N LEU A 209 -9.94 -4.28 16.10
CA LEU A 209 -9.65 -2.85 16.18
C LEU A 209 -9.92 -2.22 17.55
N GLU A 210 -10.67 -2.89 18.44
CA GLU A 210 -10.95 -2.42 19.80
C GLU A 210 -9.66 -2.06 20.57
N ARG A 211 -8.55 -2.75 20.29
CA ARG A 211 -7.25 -2.46 20.90
C ARG A 211 -6.74 -1.04 20.63
N TYR A 212 -7.23 -0.38 19.59
CA TYR A 212 -6.86 0.99 19.20
C TYR A 212 -7.86 2.04 19.72
N GLY A 213 -8.96 1.62 20.36
CA GLY A 213 -9.91 2.53 21.00
C GLY A 213 -10.88 3.23 20.05
N PHE A 214 -11.16 2.67 18.87
CA PHE A 214 -12.11 3.26 17.93
C PHE A 214 -13.01 2.21 17.26
N THR A 215 -14.17 2.65 16.78
CA THR A 215 -15.04 1.84 15.91
C THR A 215 -14.83 2.24 14.45
N CYS A 216 -14.47 1.29 13.60
CA CYS A 216 -14.20 1.58 12.19
C CYS A 216 -15.49 1.95 11.42
N THR A 217 -15.41 3.09 10.73
CA THR A 217 -16.46 3.71 9.89
C THR A 217 -15.99 3.96 8.45
N CYS A 218 -14.90 3.31 8.01
CA CYS A 218 -14.43 3.42 6.63
C CYS A 218 -15.48 2.93 5.61
N ALA A 219 -15.26 3.21 4.32
CA ALA A 219 -16.18 2.85 3.25
C ALA A 219 -16.61 1.36 3.26
N ALA A 220 -15.70 0.44 3.63
CA ALA A 220 -16.04 -0.98 3.72
C ALA A 220 -16.95 -1.31 4.92
N CYS A 221 -16.85 -0.57 6.03
CA CYS A 221 -17.61 -0.80 7.27
C CYS A 221 -18.92 0.01 7.36
N SER A 222 -19.10 0.99 6.47
CA SER A 222 -20.26 1.91 6.43
C SER A 222 -21.23 1.61 5.28
N GLN A 223 -21.12 0.42 4.66
CA GLN A 223 -22.06 -0.01 3.62
C GLN A 223 -23.46 -0.30 4.19
N THR A 224 -24.44 -0.43 3.29
CA THR A 224 -25.78 -0.93 3.61
C THR A 224 -25.71 -2.36 4.14
N ALA A 225 -26.78 -2.84 4.80
CA ALA A 225 -26.82 -4.21 5.32
C ALA A 225 -26.54 -5.28 4.24
N LEU A 226 -27.09 -5.09 3.03
CA LEU A 226 -26.82 -5.99 1.89
C LEU A 226 -25.35 -5.92 1.46
N GLY A 227 -24.81 -4.72 1.21
CA GLY A 227 -23.41 -4.56 0.80
C GLY A 227 -22.41 -5.07 1.83
N LEU A 228 -22.73 -4.93 3.13
CA LEU A 228 -21.95 -5.52 4.22
C LEU A 228 -21.96 -7.04 4.17
N ALA A 229 -23.13 -7.67 4.00
CA ALA A 229 -23.24 -9.12 3.93
C ALA A 229 -22.46 -9.69 2.75
N GLU A 230 -22.53 -9.04 1.59
CA GLU A 230 -21.77 -9.41 0.40
C GLU A 230 -20.26 -9.23 0.60
N SER A 231 -19.82 -8.09 1.12
CA SER A 231 -18.40 -7.83 1.40
C SER A 231 -17.81 -8.82 2.41
N ASP A 232 -18.57 -9.13 3.45
CA ASP A 232 -18.16 -10.11 4.46
C ASP A 232 -18.14 -11.55 3.90
N ALA A 233 -19.02 -11.89 2.96
CA ALA A 233 -18.93 -13.15 2.22
C ALA A 233 -17.66 -13.18 1.35
N ARG A 234 -17.43 -12.16 0.51
CA ARG A 234 -16.24 -12.07 -0.36
C ARG A 234 -14.95 -12.17 0.44
N ARG A 235 -14.80 -11.44 1.55
CA ARG A 235 -13.59 -11.50 2.40
C ARG A 235 -13.33 -12.88 2.98
N ARG A 236 -14.38 -13.57 3.44
CA ARG A 236 -14.27 -14.96 3.93
C ARG A 236 -13.90 -15.93 2.80
N ASP A 237 -14.44 -15.71 1.60
CA ASP A 237 -14.18 -16.55 0.43
C ASP A 237 -12.73 -16.40 -0.03
N ILE A 238 -12.24 -15.16 -0.09
CA ILE A 238 -10.82 -14.82 -0.34
C ILE A 238 -9.93 -15.52 0.70
N GLY A 239 -10.27 -15.44 1.99
CA GLY A 239 -9.51 -16.12 3.05
C GLY A 239 -9.43 -17.64 2.89
N ARG A 240 -10.55 -18.29 2.54
CA ARG A 240 -10.57 -19.73 2.27
C ARG A 240 -9.77 -20.09 1.02
N ALA A 241 -9.87 -19.30 -0.04
CA ALA A 241 -9.12 -19.51 -1.27
C ALA A 241 -7.61 -19.38 -1.04
N PHE A 242 -7.13 -18.33 -0.34
CA PHE A 242 -5.71 -18.20 -0.02
C PHE A 242 -5.17 -19.41 0.76
N THR A 243 -5.96 -19.95 1.69
CA THR A 243 -5.59 -21.17 2.43
C THR A 243 -5.53 -22.39 1.51
N ALA A 244 -6.49 -22.56 0.60
CA ALA A 244 -6.54 -23.67 -0.35
C ALA A 244 -5.38 -23.65 -1.36
N PHE A 245 -4.86 -22.46 -1.69
CA PHE A 245 -3.74 -22.28 -2.63
C PHE A 245 -2.37 -22.18 -1.96
N ALA A 246 -2.27 -22.08 -0.64
CA ALA A 246 -1.01 -21.84 0.07
C ALA A 246 0.12 -22.84 -0.29
N GLY A 247 -0.23 -24.12 -0.48
CA GLY A 247 0.73 -25.18 -0.87
C GLY A 247 0.93 -25.35 -2.36
N GLN A 248 0.59 -24.35 -3.18
CA GLN A 248 0.59 -24.45 -4.65
C GLN A 248 1.40 -23.35 -5.34
N LEU A 249 2.32 -22.70 -4.62
CA LEU A 249 2.99 -21.47 -5.06
C LEU A 249 4.46 -21.66 -5.47
N ASP A 250 4.89 -22.89 -5.73
CA ASP A 250 6.25 -23.22 -6.14
C ASP A 250 6.60 -22.58 -7.49
N LEU A 251 7.86 -22.17 -7.63
CA LEU A 251 8.45 -21.66 -8.87
C LEU A 251 8.46 -22.72 -9.98
N GLU A 252 8.73 -23.98 -9.61
CA GLU A 252 8.69 -25.10 -10.54
C GLU A 252 7.26 -25.60 -10.74
N VAL A 253 6.69 -25.26 -11.89
CA VAL A 253 5.33 -25.65 -12.24
C VAL A 253 5.34 -26.98 -12.99
N ALA A 254 5.10 -28.08 -12.26
CA ALA A 254 4.90 -29.39 -12.86
C ALA A 254 3.51 -29.50 -13.50
N LEU A 255 3.47 -29.98 -14.76
CA LEU A 255 2.20 -30.27 -15.43
C LEU A 255 1.59 -31.57 -14.89
N PRO A 256 0.28 -31.62 -14.64
CA PRO A 256 -0.40 -32.81 -14.16
C PRO A 256 -0.43 -33.92 -15.22
N ASP A 257 0.00 -35.11 -14.81
CA ASP A 257 0.14 -36.31 -15.64
C ASP A 257 -1.17 -37.15 -15.73
N THR A 258 -1.95 -37.19 -14.64
CA THR A 258 -3.21 -37.94 -14.60
C THR A 258 -4.42 -37.12 -15.07
N ARG A 259 -5.46 -37.81 -15.56
CA ARG A 259 -6.74 -37.16 -15.94
C ARG A 259 -7.42 -36.46 -14.77
N VAL A 260 -7.35 -37.06 -13.57
CA VAL A 260 -7.93 -36.49 -12.35
C VAL A 260 -7.18 -35.22 -11.93
N ALA A 261 -5.84 -35.26 -11.93
CA ALA A 261 -5.02 -34.08 -11.64
C ALA A 261 -5.25 -32.96 -12.66
N ARG A 262 -5.34 -33.28 -13.95
CA ARG A 262 -5.69 -32.29 -15.01
C ARG A 262 -7.05 -31.63 -14.78
N ARG A 263 -8.07 -32.40 -14.40
CA ARG A 263 -9.40 -31.84 -14.10
C ARG A 263 -9.35 -30.91 -12.89
N LYS A 264 -8.64 -31.30 -11.83
CA LYS A 264 -8.45 -30.47 -10.63
C LYS A 264 -7.69 -29.18 -10.95
N ALA A 265 -6.60 -29.25 -11.71
CA ALA A 265 -5.81 -28.10 -12.11
C ALA A 265 -6.65 -27.08 -12.91
N ARG A 266 -7.49 -27.53 -13.85
CA ARG A 266 -8.42 -26.66 -14.58
C ARG A 266 -9.46 -25.99 -13.68
N SER A 267 -9.98 -26.72 -12.70
CA SER A 267 -10.88 -26.13 -11.70
C SER A 267 -10.18 -25.07 -10.85
N ASN A 268 -8.93 -25.33 -10.46
CA ASN A 268 -8.12 -24.40 -9.69
C ASN A 268 -7.79 -23.13 -10.50
N ALA A 269 -7.44 -23.26 -11.78
CA ALA A 269 -7.21 -22.12 -12.67
C ALA A 269 -8.44 -21.20 -12.74
N ARG A 270 -9.64 -21.75 -12.93
CA ARG A 270 -10.88 -20.95 -12.88
C ARG A 270 -11.08 -20.27 -11.52
N ALA A 271 -10.95 -21.02 -10.43
CA ALA A 271 -11.13 -20.48 -9.08
C ALA A 271 -10.07 -19.41 -8.73
N SER A 272 -8.87 -19.46 -9.32
CA SER A 272 -7.85 -18.45 -9.12
C SER A 272 -8.22 -17.10 -9.75
N LEU A 273 -8.87 -17.09 -10.92
CA LEU A 273 -9.33 -15.86 -11.57
C LEU A 273 -10.43 -15.21 -10.72
N GLU A 274 -11.39 -16.00 -10.26
CA GLU A 274 -12.44 -15.56 -9.34
C GLU A 274 -11.83 -14.97 -8.06
N LEU A 275 -10.78 -15.59 -7.50
CA LEU A 275 -10.05 -15.03 -6.35
C LEU A 275 -9.47 -13.65 -6.66
N ALA A 276 -8.78 -13.47 -7.78
CA ALA A 276 -8.19 -12.17 -8.14
C ALA A 276 -9.26 -11.09 -8.30
N GLU A 277 -10.38 -11.40 -8.96
CA GLU A 277 -11.52 -10.49 -9.12
C GLU A 277 -12.12 -10.08 -7.77
N LEU A 278 -12.30 -11.04 -6.85
CA LEU A 278 -12.82 -10.77 -5.51
C LEU A 278 -11.90 -9.82 -4.72
N VAL A 279 -10.58 -10.03 -4.80
CA VAL A 279 -9.59 -9.19 -4.12
C VAL A 279 -9.60 -7.77 -4.68
N GLU A 280 -9.65 -7.61 -6.00
CA GLU A 280 -9.75 -6.30 -6.68
C GLU A 280 -11.06 -5.57 -6.35
N MET A 281 -12.19 -6.28 -6.38
CA MET A 281 -13.52 -5.74 -6.06
C MET A 281 -13.58 -5.20 -4.62
N GLU A 282 -13.02 -5.94 -3.67
CA GLU A 282 -12.93 -5.52 -2.27
C GLU A 282 -11.88 -4.42 -2.02
N GLY A 283 -11.00 -4.15 -2.99
CA GLY A 283 -9.94 -3.15 -2.87
C GLY A 283 -8.86 -3.55 -1.86
N LEU A 284 -8.51 -4.84 -1.81
CA LEU A 284 -7.58 -5.41 -0.83
C LEU A 284 -6.14 -5.38 -1.35
N ALA A 285 -5.55 -4.18 -1.41
CA ALA A 285 -4.25 -3.95 -2.03
C ALA A 285 -3.12 -4.82 -1.49
N ASP A 286 -3.08 -5.06 -0.18
CA ASP A 286 -2.08 -5.90 0.48
C ASP A 286 -2.06 -7.35 -0.05
N TYR A 287 -3.11 -7.77 -0.75
CA TYR A 287 -3.32 -9.14 -1.23
C TYR A 287 -3.22 -9.27 -2.76
N TYR A 288 -3.05 -8.17 -3.51
CA TYR A 288 -2.99 -8.21 -4.99
C TYR A 288 -1.84 -9.07 -5.49
N ALA A 289 -0.61 -8.83 -5.02
CA ALA A 289 0.56 -9.57 -5.50
C ALA A 289 0.41 -11.09 -5.26
N GLN A 290 -0.13 -11.48 -4.11
CA GLN A 290 -0.36 -12.89 -3.79
C GLN A 290 -1.46 -13.50 -4.67
N ALA A 291 -2.59 -12.82 -4.86
CA ALA A 291 -3.68 -13.30 -5.72
C ALA A 291 -3.21 -13.46 -7.17
N TYR A 292 -2.46 -12.49 -7.69
CA TYR A 292 -1.94 -12.53 -9.06
C TYR A 292 -0.94 -13.67 -9.27
N LYS A 293 -0.06 -13.92 -8.28
CA LYS A 293 0.84 -15.09 -8.30
C LYS A 293 0.05 -16.41 -8.32
N ILE A 294 -1.04 -16.52 -7.55
CA ILE A 294 -1.90 -17.72 -7.55
C ILE A 294 -2.49 -17.96 -8.94
N VAL A 295 -2.98 -16.92 -9.61
CA VAL A 295 -3.50 -17.04 -10.99
C VAL A 295 -2.40 -17.50 -11.93
N ALA A 296 -1.26 -16.83 -11.89
CA ALA A 296 -0.12 -17.12 -12.75
C ALA A 296 0.30 -18.60 -12.67
N VAL A 297 0.54 -19.08 -11.44
CA VAL A 297 0.93 -20.47 -11.20
C VAL A 297 -0.19 -21.46 -11.57
N SER A 298 -1.45 -21.13 -11.27
CA SER A 298 -2.58 -22.03 -11.57
C SER A 298 -2.81 -22.20 -13.08
N HIS A 299 -2.62 -21.15 -13.87
CA HIS A 299 -2.73 -21.22 -15.33
C HIS A 299 -1.50 -21.89 -15.97
N ALA A 300 -0.29 -21.64 -15.46
CA ALA A 300 0.90 -22.38 -15.87
C ALA A 300 0.74 -23.90 -15.66
N ARG A 301 0.10 -24.33 -14.55
CA ARG A 301 -0.18 -25.75 -14.27
C ARG A 301 -1.10 -26.43 -15.28
N VAL A 302 -1.86 -25.68 -16.06
CA VAL A 302 -2.71 -26.23 -17.13
C VAL A 302 -2.15 -25.98 -18.52
N GLY A 303 -0.94 -25.41 -18.61
CA GLY A 303 -0.29 -25.06 -19.88
C GLY A 303 -0.88 -23.82 -20.55
N ASP A 304 -1.67 -23.01 -19.85
CA ASP A 304 -2.20 -21.74 -20.36
C ASP A 304 -1.16 -20.64 -20.11
N TRP A 305 -0.13 -20.63 -20.96
CA TRP A 305 1.05 -19.79 -20.77
C TRP A 305 0.78 -18.30 -21.05
N GLU A 306 -0.19 -17.98 -21.90
CA GLU A 306 -0.64 -16.61 -22.16
C GLU A 306 -1.21 -15.99 -20.87
N THR A 307 -2.23 -16.62 -20.30
CA THR A 307 -2.86 -16.12 -19.07
C THR A 307 -1.85 -16.13 -17.92
N ALA A 308 -1.04 -17.18 -17.80
CA ALA A 308 0.00 -17.25 -16.78
C ALA A 308 0.97 -16.07 -16.86
N SER A 309 1.44 -15.72 -18.06
CA SER A 309 2.39 -14.62 -18.29
C SER A 309 1.79 -13.26 -17.96
N VAL A 310 0.54 -13.01 -18.38
CA VAL A 310 -0.16 -11.74 -18.11
C VAL A 310 -0.30 -11.51 -16.61
N TRP A 311 -0.75 -12.54 -15.86
CA TRP A 311 -0.93 -12.42 -14.41
C TRP A 311 0.39 -12.41 -13.64
N ALA A 312 1.41 -13.14 -14.13
CA ALA A 312 2.76 -13.04 -13.57
C ALA A 312 3.29 -11.61 -13.69
N ASN A 313 3.16 -10.97 -14.86
CA ASN A 313 3.59 -9.59 -15.05
C ASN A 313 2.81 -8.61 -14.16
N LYS A 314 1.47 -8.75 -14.04
CA LYS A 314 0.69 -7.95 -13.08
C LYS A 314 1.22 -8.08 -11.65
N GLY A 315 1.55 -9.31 -11.22
CA GLY A 315 2.15 -9.55 -9.90
C GLY A 315 3.53 -8.92 -9.77
N PHE A 316 4.36 -9.00 -10.81
CA PHE A 316 5.67 -8.36 -10.88
C PHE A 316 5.57 -6.83 -10.74
N GLU A 317 4.66 -6.18 -11.46
CA GLU A 317 4.43 -4.73 -11.34
C GLU A 317 4.07 -4.32 -9.90
N ARG A 318 3.25 -5.13 -9.20
CA ARG A 318 2.95 -4.91 -7.78
C ARG A 318 4.20 -5.02 -6.91
N ARG A 319 5.03 -6.02 -7.12
CA ARG A 319 6.27 -6.21 -6.34
C ARG A 319 7.32 -5.13 -6.64
N VAL A 320 7.40 -4.64 -7.87
CA VAL A 320 8.26 -3.50 -8.23
C VAL A 320 7.85 -2.22 -7.50
N MET A 321 6.53 -1.97 -7.36
CA MET A 321 6.02 -0.84 -6.58
C MET A 321 6.31 -0.98 -5.08
N GLU A 322 6.25 -2.22 -4.57
CA GLU A 322 6.63 -2.53 -3.20
C GLU A 322 8.14 -2.34 -3.01
N ASP A 323 8.98 -3.23 -3.54
CA ASP A 323 10.42 -3.11 -3.48
C ASP A 323 11.08 -3.74 -4.69
N ARG A 324 11.56 -2.90 -5.61
CA ARG A 324 12.23 -3.31 -6.85
C ARG A 324 13.41 -4.25 -6.63
N GLU A 325 14.11 -4.13 -5.51
CA GLU A 325 15.31 -4.92 -5.22
C GLU A 325 15.02 -6.14 -4.34
N SER A 326 13.77 -6.38 -3.94
CA SER A 326 13.42 -7.50 -3.07
C SER A 326 13.51 -8.85 -3.78
N GLY A 327 13.75 -9.89 -2.98
CA GLY A 327 13.67 -11.28 -3.46
C GLY A 327 12.29 -11.64 -4.04
N TRP A 328 11.22 -11.03 -3.53
CA TRP A 328 9.86 -11.21 -4.08
C TRP A 328 9.71 -10.62 -5.49
N THR A 329 10.34 -9.48 -5.76
CA THR A 329 10.38 -8.89 -7.11
C THR A 329 11.21 -9.74 -8.05
N ALA A 330 12.39 -10.20 -7.61
CA ALA A 330 13.22 -11.09 -8.39
C ALA A 330 12.50 -12.41 -8.73
N GLU A 331 11.81 -13.01 -7.76
CA GLU A 331 11.00 -14.21 -7.95
C GLU A 331 9.92 -14.00 -9.02
N MET A 332 9.15 -12.92 -8.92
CA MET A 332 8.10 -12.63 -9.90
C MET A 332 8.67 -12.32 -11.28
N TRP A 333 9.85 -11.68 -11.36
CA TRP A 333 10.53 -11.44 -12.62
C TRP A 333 10.97 -12.74 -13.30
N GLU A 334 11.56 -13.67 -12.54
CA GLU A 334 11.98 -14.99 -13.05
C GLU A 334 10.78 -15.78 -13.54
N MET A 335 9.70 -15.84 -12.75
CA MET A 335 8.44 -16.48 -13.13
C MET A 335 7.85 -15.88 -14.41
N THR A 336 7.77 -14.55 -14.49
CA THR A 336 7.21 -13.85 -15.66
C THR A 336 8.04 -14.15 -16.90
N SER A 337 9.37 -14.06 -16.80
CA SER A 337 10.29 -14.31 -17.92
C SER A 337 10.18 -15.77 -18.38
N GLY A 338 10.15 -16.72 -17.45
CA GLY A 338 10.02 -18.14 -17.76
C GLY A 338 8.69 -18.48 -18.46
N PHE A 339 7.58 -17.92 -17.99
CA PHE A 339 6.27 -18.16 -18.63
C PHE A 339 6.17 -17.53 -20.02
N ILE A 340 6.77 -16.35 -20.23
CA ILE A 340 6.84 -15.72 -21.55
C ILE A 340 7.64 -16.59 -22.54
N GLU A 341 8.76 -17.18 -22.13
CA GLU A 341 9.52 -18.07 -23.00
C GLU A 341 8.73 -19.34 -23.35
N ARG A 342 8.04 -19.95 -22.39
CA ARG A 342 7.14 -21.09 -22.65
C ARG A 342 6.02 -20.75 -23.63
N TRP A 343 5.42 -19.57 -23.49
CA TRP A 343 4.39 -19.10 -24.40
C TRP A 343 4.95 -18.90 -25.82
N LYS A 344 6.14 -18.32 -25.96
CA LYS A 344 6.82 -18.18 -27.26
C LYS A 344 7.12 -19.54 -27.91
N GLU A 345 7.55 -20.53 -27.13
CA GLU A 345 7.77 -21.90 -27.60
C GLU A 345 6.47 -22.52 -28.16
N GLU A 346 5.36 -22.38 -27.43
CA GLU A 346 4.04 -22.87 -27.85
C GLU A 346 3.59 -22.25 -29.18
N LEU A 347 3.73 -20.93 -29.32
CA LEU A 347 3.37 -20.21 -30.55
C LEU A 347 4.21 -20.65 -31.76
N LYS A 348 5.50 -20.97 -31.56
CA LYS A 348 6.37 -21.49 -32.63
C LYS A 348 5.94 -22.88 -33.10
N VAL A 349 5.55 -23.75 -32.17
CA VAL A 349 5.08 -25.11 -32.50
C VAL A 349 3.70 -25.06 -33.17
N GLY A 350 2.80 -24.21 -32.70
CA GLY A 350 1.48 -24.00 -33.31
C GLY A 350 1.54 -23.39 -34.71
N GLY A 351 2.52 -22.53 -34.98
CA GLY A 351 2.74 -21.92 -36.31
C GLY A 351 3.40 -22.84 -37.35
N ALA A 352 4.11 -23.90 -36.92
CA ALA A 352 4.81 -24.82 -37.81
C ALA A 352 3.91 -25.94 -38.39
N GLY A 353 2.69 -26.11 -37.87
CA GLY A 353 1.73 -27.12 -38.33
C GLY A 353 0.68 -26.63 -39.34
N GLY A 354 0.83 -25.40 -39.84
CA GLY A 354 -0.17 -24.72 -40.69
C GLY A 354 0.34 -24.25 -42.04
N VAL A 355 1.42 -24.85 -42.58
CA VAL A 355 1.96 -24.56 -43.92
C VAL A 355 1.87 -25.79 -44.81
#